data_AF-A0A1M3D0V3-F1
#
_entry.id   AF-A0A1M3D0V3-F1
#
_cell.length_a   1.000
_cell.length_b   1.000
_cell.length_c   1.000
_cell.angle_alpha   90.00
_cell.angle_beta   90.00
_cell.angle_gamma   90.00
#
_symmetry.space_group_name_H-M   'P 1'
#
loop_
_entity.id
_entity.type
_entity.pdbx_description
1 polymer ?
#
loop_
_entity_poly.entity_id
_entity_poly.type
_entity_poly.pdbx_seq_one_letter_code
_entity_poly.pdbx_strand_id
1 'polypeptide(L)'
;MNAYIYLRALKHAEHTVFCVEKGQKTYYDPQFNRWLAYSSGQQVKRSILDTLTSKMNVQMAPITFNYEIVSKNGKQELQQKEVWSPCNPIFIDQLIGGWMRAKDKDSSEEQESVLKRRSPLSISAMRGLHPLLAGVDYENMTFDRSNNPENNPVKVRMGDKLLSDDEIQKFLDDNNRTLTRRNWIANKNDSRGFGRAGGLFVYDIAVDLRTLFSVSTNQHEPELSKDKIEELKAKGWVESENVFGKCLVLPKKEREKVIPALASALLNWRITSNQARTFSLMETLAVAISDNANKLAGAIRAKLIEDGEKPKAKPIIDETAGADVFVTLPCSNYVVTVNESADALDKAEQKLIDLMMAFDYENQL
;
A
#
# COMPACT_ATOMS: atom_id res chain seq x y z
N MET A 1 -9.98 -19.24 21.99
CA MET A 1 -8.90 -19.07 21.00
C MET A 1 -8.80 -17.59 20.65
N ASN A 2 -7.59 -17.01 20.50
CA ASN A 2 -7.47 -15.59 20.19
C ASN A 2 -7.87 -15.32 18.73
N ALA A 3 -8.87 -14.47 18.54
CA ALA A 3 -9.47 -14.20 17.23
C ALA A 3 -8.69 -13.18 16.38
N TYR A 4 -7.66 -12.56 16.97
CA TYR A 4 -6.88 -11.51 16.34
C TYR A 4 -5.40 -11.86 16.30
N ILE A 5 -4.80 -11.58 15.15
CA ILE A 5 -3.34 -11.49 15.02
C ILE A 5 -3.03 -10.02 14.78
N TYR A 6 -2.14 -9.46 15.61
CA TYR A 6 -1.58 -8.15 15.39
C TYR A 6 -0.14 -8.30 14.90
N LEU A 7 0.21 -7.46 13.93
CA LEU A 7 1.53 -7.35 13.32
C LEU A 7 1.99 -5.90 13.36
N ARG A 8 3.22 -5.65 13.79
CA ARG A 8 3.93 -4.39 13.56
C ARG A 8 5.24 -4.70 12.87
N ALA A 9 5.59 -3.98 11.82
CA ALA A 9 6.91 -4.09 11.25
C ALA A 9 7.58 -2.72 11.10
N LEU A 10 8.88 -2.70 11.39
CA LEU A 10 9.79 -1.60 11.16
C LEU A 10 10.40 -1.77 9.77
N LYS A 11 10.25 -0.76 8.92
CA LYS A 11 10.91 -0.66 7.62
C LYS A 11 11.83 0.53 7.58
N HIS A 12 12.93 0.39 6.86
CA HIS A 12 13.70 1.51 6.40
C HIS A 12 13.20 1.94 5.02
N ALA A 13 13.23 3.23 4.67
CA ALA A 13 12.98 3.69 3.32
C ALA A 13 13.94 4.82 2.97
N GLU A 14 14.55 4.74 1.79
CA GLU A 14 15.43 5.78 1.25
C GLU A 14 14.86 6.34 -0.04
N HIS A 15 14.94 7.66 -0.21
CA HIS A 15 14.58 8.35 -1.44
C HIS A 15 13.25 7.90 -2.09
N THR A 16 12.28 7.49 -1.28
CA THR A 16 11.08 6.81 -1.75
C THR A 16 9.94 7.80 -1.98
N VAL A 17 9.05 7.50 -2.93
CA VAL A 17 7.82 8.28 -3.13
C VAL A 17 6.60 7.43 -2.78
N PHE A 18 5.97 7.70 -1.63
CA PHE A 18 4.79 6.99 -1.16
C PHE A 18 3.48 7.42 -1.84
N CYS A 19 3.48 8.09 -3.00
CA CYS A 19 2.24 8.46 -3.69
C CYS A 19 2.50 8.66 -5.19
N VAL A 20 1.44 8.59 -6.01
CA VAL A 20 1.54 8.51 -7.47
C VAL A 20 1.03 9.79 -8.18
N GLU A 21 0.10 10.53 -7.58
CA GLU A 21 -0.60 11.63 -8.29
C GLU A 21 -0.07 13.03 -7.97
N LYS A 22 0.31 13.32 -6.72
CA LYS A 22 0.72 14.68 -6.26
C LYS A 22 2.09 14.74 -5.59
N GLY A 23 3.01 13.87 -5.99
CA GLY A 23 4.34 13.75 -5.35
C GLY A 23 4.27 13.08 -3.97
N GLN A 24 5.28 13.27 -3.13
CA GLN A 24 5.38 12.64 -1.80
C GLN A 24 4.26 13.13 -0.86
N LYS A 25 3.47 12.19 -0.31
CA LYS A 25 2.47 12.47 0.74
C LYS A 25 3.16 12.85 2.04
N THR A 26 2.72 13.94 2.66
CA THR A 26 3.28 14.43 3.91
C THR A 26 2.19 14.84 4.90
N TYR A 27 2.52 14.85 6.19
CA TYR A 27 1.76 15.50 7.24
C TYR A 27 2.71 16.32 8.11
N TYR A 28 2.17 17.31 8.82
CA TYR A 28 2.95 18.15 9.74
C TYR A 28 2.76 17.67 11.18
N ASP A 29 3.87 17.43 11.86
CA ASP A 29 3.92 17.11 13.29
C ASP A 29 4.19 18.41 14.09
N PRO A 30 3.22 18.91 14.88
CA PRO A 30 3.38 20.16 15.61
C PRO A 30 4.26 20.02 16.85
N GLN A 31 4.42 18.82 17.41
CA GLN A 31 5.20 18.60 18.63
C GLN A 31 6.69 18.73 18.36
N PHE A 32 7.16 18.19 17.23
CA PHE A 32 8.56 18.25 16.81
C PHE A 32 8.82 19.25 15.68
N ASN A 33 7.78 19.95 15.23
CA ASN A 33 7.82 20.96 14.16
C ASN A 33 8.46 20.41 12.88
N ARG A 34 7.93 19.29 12.37
CA ARG A 34 8.50 18.57 11.21
C ARG A 34 7.44 18.13 10.21
N TRP A 35 7.82 18.16 8.93
CA TRP A 35 7.06 17.50 7.87
C TRP A 35 7.54 16.05 7.74
N LEU A 36 6.59 15.12 7.77
CA LEU A 36 6.86 13.69 7.74
C LEU A 36 6.19 13.04 6.55
N ALA A 37 6.92 12.15 5.87
CA ALA A 37 6.36 11.30 4.86
C ALA A 37 5.43 10.24 5.49
N TYR A 38 4.41 9.84 4.74
CA TYR A 38 3.63 8.65 5.09
C TYR A 38 3.05 7.98 3.82
N SER A 39 2.77 6.69 3.92
CA SER A 39 1.90 5.97 2.98
C SER A 39 0.57 5.68 3.65
N SER A 40 -0.54 6.04 3.00
CA SER A 40 -1.88 5.76 3.53
C SER A 40 -2.14 4.26 3.66
N GLY A 41 -2.93 3.84 4.64
CA GLY A 41 -3.26 2.42 4.83
C GLY A 41 -3.88 1.76 3.59
N GLN A 42 -4.62 2.51 2.76
CA GLN A 42 -5.14 2.01 1.47
C GLN A 42 -4.04 1.63 0.47
N GLN A 43 -2.93 2.36 0.48
CA GLN A 43 -1.82 2.08 -0.41
C GLN A 43 -0.99 0.90 0.08
N VAL A 44 -0.77 0.82 1.39
CA VAL A 44 -0.17 -0.37 2.02
C VAL A 44 -1.02 -1.61 1.71
N LYS A 45 -2.34 -1.51 1.89
CA LYS A 45 -3.29 -2.57 1.57
C LYS A 45 -3.21 -2.99 0.10
N ARG A 46 -3.20 -2.03 -0.84
CA ARG A 46 -3.01 -2.34 -2.25
C ARG A 46 -1.72 -3.10 -2.50
N SER A 47 -0.58 -2.64 -1.96
CA SER A 47 0.70 -3.35 -2.09
C SER A 47 0.67 -4.77 -1.53
N ILE A 48 -0.04 -5.00 -0.42
CA ILE A 48 -0.25 -6.34 0.16
C ILE A 48 -1.09 -7.21 -0.79
N LEU A 49 -2.21 -6.71 -1.30
CA LEU A 49 -3.07 -7.47 -2.23
C LEU A 49 -2.38 -7.76 -3.56
N ASP A 50 -1.61 -6.80 -4.10
CA ASP A 50 -0.79 -6.99 -5.30
C ASP A 50 0.26 -8.09 -5.07
N THR A 51 0.91 -8.09 -3.89
CA THR A 51 1.90 -9.13 -3.52
C THR A 51 1.25 -10.49 -3.35
N LEU A 52 0.08 -10.55 -2.68
CA LEU A 52 -0.71 -11.77 -2.48
C LEU A 52 -1.10 -12.42 -3.80
N THR A 53 -1.72 -11.65 -4.70
CA THR A 53 -2.18 -12.13 -6.01
C THR A 53 -1.00 -12.55 -6.90
N SER A 54 0.10 -11.79 -6.88
CA SER A 54 1.34 -12.16 -7.57
C SER A 54 1.92 -13.48 -7.06
N LYS A 55 1.97 -13.69 -5.74
CA LYS A 55 2.47 -14.93 -5.12
C LYS A 55 1.59 -16.13 -5.45
N MET A 56 0.28 -15.94 -5.49
CA MET A 56 -0.67 -16.98 -5.90
C MET A 56 -0.73 -17.16 -7.42
N ASN A 57 -0.08 -16.30 -8.20
CA ASN A 57 -0.15 -16.26 -9.67
C ASN A 57 -1.61 -16.20 -10.18
N VAL A 58 -2.42 -15.34 -9.56
CA VAL A 58 -3.82 -15.09 -9.94
C VAL A 58 -4.03 -13.63 -10.29
N GLN A 59 -5.04 -13.36 -11.11
CA GLN A 59 -5.42 -11.99 -11.45
C GLN A 59 -6.24 -11.37 -10.30
N MET A 60 -6.03 -10.07 -10.04
CA MET A 60 -6.95 -9.29 -9.20
C MET A 60 -8.34 -9.24 -9.82
N ALA A 61 -9.37 -9.02 -8.99
CA ALA A 61 -10.73 -8.89 -9.47
C ALA A 61 -10.87 -7.80 -10.55
N PRO A 62 -11.58 -8.08 -11.66
CA PRO A 62 -11.82 -7.08 -12.68
C PRO A 62 -12.75 -6.00 -12.13
N ILE A 63 -12.31 -4.75 -12.22
CA ILE A 63 -13.05 -3.58 -11.77
C ILE A 63 -13.62 -2.85 -12.98
N THR A 64 -14.92 -2.52 -12.95
CA THR A 64 -15.58 -1.78 -14.02
C THR A 64 -15.50 -0.28 -13.73
N PHE A 65 -14.89 0.47 -14.64
CA PHE A 65 -14.80 1.93 -14.56
C PHE A 65 -15.88 2.55 -15.44
N ASN A 66 -16.86 3.20 -14.82
CA ASN A 66 -17.97 3.81 -15.52
C ASN A 66 -17.65 5.26 -15.88
N TYR A 67 -18.02 5.68 -17.09
CA TYR A 67 -17.88 7.05 -17.57
C TYR A 67 -19.19 7.51 -18.22
N GLU A 68 -19.51 8.79 -18.07
CA GLU A 68 -20.64 9.44 -18.71
C GLU A 68 -20.13 10.60 -19.57
N ILE A 69 -20.75 10.83 -20.73
CA ILE A 69 -20.47 12.02 -21.55
C ILE A 69 -21.46 13.11 -21.12
N VAL A 70 -20.94 14.22 -20.59
CA VAL A 70 -21.74 15.37 -20.18
C VAL A 70 -21.46 16.56 -21.09
N SER A 71 -22.50 17.34 -21.39
CA SER A 71 -22.37 18.59 -22.15
C SER A 71 -22.20 19.77 -21.19
N LYS A 72 -21.06 20.46 -21.24
CA LYS A 72 -20.77 21.64 -20.44
C LYS A 72 -20.30 22.78 -21.34
N ASN A 73 -21.02 23.91 -21.33
CA ASN A 73 -20.72 25.08 -22.16
C ASN A 73 -20.57 24.79 -23.67
N GLY A 74 -21.41 23.89 -24.21
CA GLY A 74 -21.35 23.49 -25.63
C GLY A 74 -20.18 22.57 -25.99
N LYS A 75 -19.38 22.11 -25.02
CA LYS A 75 -18.35 21.08 -25.19
C LYS A 75 -18.77 19.79 -24.50
N GLN A 76 -18.45 18.66 -25.13
CA GLN A 76 -18.63 17.34 -24.54
C GLN A 76 -17.39 17.01 -23.69
N GLU A 77 -17.62 16.63 -22.44
CA GLU A 77 -16.59 16.22 -21.49
C GLU A 77 -16.91 14.82 -20.95
N LEU A 78 -15.87 13.99 -20.76
CA LEU A 78 -16.00 12.70 -20.08
C LEU A 78 -15.97 12.92 -18.57
N GLN A 79 -17.02 12.50 -17.88
CA GLN A 79 -17.12 12.49 -16.44
C GLN A 79 -17.01 11.06 -15.91
N GLN A 80 -16.12 10.84 -14.95
CA GLN A 80 -16.00 9.54 -14.28
C GLN A 80 -17.16 9.33 -13.29
N LYS A 81 -17.83 8.18 -13.39
CA LYS A 81 -18.89 7.72 -12.47
C LYS A 81 -18.33 6.76 -11.43
N GLU A 82 -19.19 6.24 -10.56
CA GLU A 82 -18.81 5.27 -9.54
C GLU A 82 -18.20 4.02 -10.17
N VAL A 83 -17.14 3.53 -9.53
CA VAL A 83 -16.43 2.33 -9.95
C VAL A 83 -17.14 1.11 -9.37
N TRP A 84 -17.37 0.08 -10.19
CA TRP A 84 -18.09 -1.12 -9.76
C TRP A 84 -17.15 -2.29 -9.51
N SER A 85 -17.27 -2.83 -8.31
CA SER A 85 -16.63 -4.07 -7.89
C SER A 85 -17.56 -5.26 -8.17
N PRO A 86 -17.04 -6.43 -8.61
CA PRO A 86 -17.84 -7.63 -8.82
C PRO A 86 -18.39 -8.26 -7.54
N CYS A 87 -17.98 -7.80 -6.35
CA CYS A 87 -18.47 -8.29 -5.05
C CYS A 87 -18.45 -9.82 -4.93
N ASN A 88 -17.34 -10.43 -5.34
CA ASN A 88 -17.20 -11.87 -5.50
C ASN A 88 -15.98 -12.40 -4.71
N PRO A 89 -16.19 -13.19 -3.65
CA PRO A 89 -15.12 -13.70 -2.79
C PRO A 89 -14.28 -14.82 -3.43
N ILE A 90 -14.62 -15.25 -4.65
CA ILE A 90 -13.76 -16.15 -5.44
C ILE A 90 -12.45 -15.43 -5.82
N PHE A 91 -12.51 -14.11 -6.03
CA PHE A 91 -11.32 -13.30 -6.19
C PHE A 91 -10.70 -13.07 -4.81
N ILE A 92 -9.48 -13.58 -4.62
CA ILE A 92 -8.86 -13.58 -3.30
C ILE A 92 -8.59 -12.16 -2.77
N ASP A 93 -8.27 -11.22 -3.67
CA ASP A 93 -8.10 -9.82 -3.32
C ASP A 93 -9.41 -9.18 -2.79
N GLN A 94 -10.57 -9.67 -3.22
CA GLN A 94 -11.86 -9.23 -2.69
C GLN A 94 -12.23 -9.91 -1.38
N LEU A 95 -11.96 -11.22 -1.24
CA LEU A 95 -12.18 -11.93 0.01
C LEU A 95 -11.40 -11.28 1.16
N ILE A 96 -10.12 -10.95 0.92
CA ILE A 96 -9.20 -10.36 1.90
C ILE A 96 -9.30 -8.83 1.93
N GLY A 97 -9.51 -8.19 0.79
CA GLY A 97 -9.60 -6.73 0.67
C GLY A 97 -10.97 -6.16 0.98
N GLY A 98 -12.02 -6.97 0.97
CA GLY A 98 -13.40 -6.49 1.07
C GLY A 98 -13.84 -5.70 -0.17
N TRP A 99 -15.10 -5.28 -0.17
CA TRP A 99 -15.70 -4.53 -1.27
C TRP A 99 -16.82 -3.63 -0.77
N MET A 100 -17.17 -2.65 -1.61
CA MET A 100 -18.40 -1.88 -1.47
C MET A 100 -18.91 -1.57 -2.88
N ARG A 101 -20.17 -1.90 -3.14
CA ARG A 101 -20.90 -1.49 -4.33
C ARG A 101 -22.13 -0.73 -3.87
N ALA A 102 -22.11 0.58 -4.12
CA ALA A 102 -23.26 1.43 -3.84
C ALA A 102 -24.37 1.14 -4.87
N LYS A 103 -25.60 1.55 -4.51
CA LYS A 103 -26.74 1.43 -5.41
C LYS A 103 -26.56 2.43 -6.56
N ASP A 104 -26.71 1.95 -7.78
CA ASP A 104 -26.78 2.83 -8.94
C ASP A 104 -28.07 3.65 -8.85
N LYS A 105 -27.92 4.97 -8.84
CA LYS A 105 -29.05 5.91 -8.77
C LYS A 105 -29.69 6.16 -10.13
N ASP A 106 -28.97 5.87 -11.21
CA ASP A 106 -29.33 6.20 -12.59
C ASP A 106 -29.86 4.96 -13.36
N SER A 107 -29.67 3.74 -12.84
CA SER A 107 -30.26 2.52 -13.43
C SER A 107 -31.74 2.39 -13.08
N SER A 108 -32.59 2.26 -14.10
CA SER A 108 -34.02 1.92 -13.97
C SER A 108 -34.29 0.49 -13.46
N GLU A 109 -33.24 -0.27 -13.10
CA GLU A 109 -33.36 -1.58 -12.46
C GLU A 109 -33.58 -1.40 -10.95
N GLU A 110 -34.84 -1.46 -10.52
CA GLU A 110 -35.33 -1.14 -9.18
C GLU A 110 -34.77 -1.98 -8.00
N GLN A 111 -33.79 -2.88 -8.17
CA GLN A 111 -33.57 -3.97 -7.20
C GLN A 111 -32.14 -4.31 -6.77
N GLU A 112 -31.12 -3.48 -6.99
CA GLU A 112 -29.81 -3.75 -6.38
C GLU A 112 -29.65 -3.06 -5.01
N SER A 113 -29.61 -3.86 -3.94
CA SER A 113 -29.20 -3.44 -2.60
C SER A 113 -27.70 -3.15 -2.56
N VAL A 114 -27.27 -2.20 -1.72
CA VAL A 114 -25.85 -1.92 -1.47
C VAL A 114 -25.18 -3.20 -0.95
N LEU A 115 -24.16 -3.69 -1.66
CA LEU A 115 -23.34 -4.82 -1.22
C LEU A 115 -22.08 -4.31 -0.55
N LYS A 116 -21.82 -4.74 0.68
CA LYS A 116 -20.68 -4.22 1.44
C LYS A 116 -20.08 -5.28 2.34
N ARG A 117 -18.78 -5.55 2.14
CA ARG A 117 -17.95 -6.37 3.00
C ARG A 117 -16.78 -5.57 3.51
N ARG A 118 -16.58 -5.54 4.84
CA ARG A 118 -15.39 -4.94 5.43
C ARG A 118 -14.20 -5.87 5.24
N SER A 119 -13.02 -5.29 5.06
CA SER A 119 -11.78 -6.07 5.00
C SER A 119 -11.52 -6.72 6.37
N PRO A 120 -11.17 -8.02 6.41
CA PRO A 120 -10.64 -8.65 7.62
C PRO A 120 -9.28 -8.08 8.08
N LEU A 121 -8.64 -7.26 7.22
CA LEU A 121 -7.38 -6.57 7.53
C LEU A 121 -7.66 -5.11 7.89
N SER A 122 -7.34 -4.72 9.12
CA SER A 122 -7.24 -3.32 9.52
C SER A 122 -5.78 -2.89 9.43
N ILE A 123 -5.47 -2.01 8.48
CA ILE A 123 -4.09 -1.65 8.10
C ILE A 123 -3.86 -0.17 8.40
N SER A 124 -2.85 0.13 9.21
CA SER A 124 -2.45 1.51 9.50
C SER A 124 -1.81 2.18 8.29
N ALA A 125 -1.68 3.50 8.34
CA ALA A 125 -0.68 4.16 7.51
C ALA A 125 0.73 3.64 7.85
N MET A 126 1.59 3.53 6.84
CA MET A 126 3.03 3.43 7.06
C MET A 126 3.54 4.83 7.34
N ARG A 127 4.01 5.06 8.56
CA ARG A 127 4.40 6.39 9.09
C ARG A 127 5.76 6.31 9.78
N GLY A 128 6.41 7.44 10.00
CA GLY A 128 7.67 7.45 10.76
C GLY A 128 7.51 6.77 12.12
N LEU A 129 8.50 5.96 12.52
CA LEU A 129 8.57 5.38 13.87
C LEU A 129 8.53 6.49 14.93
N HIS A 130 9.23 7.59 14.65
CA HIS A 130 9.25 8.81 15.43
C HIS A 130 9.51 10.01 14.51
N PRO A 131 8.95 11.22 14.78
CA PRO A 131 9.21 12.43 13.99
C PRO A 131 10.68 12.84 13.82
N LEU A 132 11.55 12.34 14.69
CA LEU A 132 13.00 12.60 14.65
C LEU A 132 13.80 11.53 13.90
N LEU A 133 13.16 10.42 13.50
CA LEU A 133 13.78 9.26 12.84
C LEU A 133 13.31 9.06 11.39
N ALA A 134 12.44 9.94 10.90
CA ALA A 134 11.95 9.95 9.54
C ALA A 134 11.77 11.39 9.07
N GLY A 135 11.73 11.60 7.76
CA GLY A 135 11.62 12.93 7.18
C GLY A 135 11.30 12.93 5.70
N VAL A 136 11.38 14.13 5.14
CA VAL A 136 11.23 14.39 3.72
C VAL A 136 12.42 15.21 3.28
N ASP A 137 13.24 14.61 2.42
CA ASP A 137 14.29 15.33 1.73
C ASP A 137 13.78 15.81 0.37
N TYR A 138 14.38 16.86 -0.16
CA TYR A 138 13.95 17.43 -1.42
C TYR A 138 15.10 17.43 -2.41
N GLU A 139 14.81 16.96 -3.61
CA GLU A 139 15.75 16.96 -4.73
C GLU A 139 15.10 17.55 -5.97
N ASN A 140 15.91 18.24 -6.78
CA ASN A 140 15.51 18.63 -8.13
C ASN A 140 16.06 17.63 -9.14
N MET A 141 15.45 17.60 -10.32
CA MET A 141 15.73 16.55 -11.31
C MET A 141 16.18 17.15 -12.63
N THR A 142 17.03 16.42 -13.34
CA THR A 142 17.41 16.72 -14.71
C THR A 142 16.99 15.55 -15.60
N PHE A 143 16.22 15.83 -16.66
CA PHE A 143 16.04 14.90 -17.75
C PHE A 143 17.16 15.10 -18.76
N ASP A 144 18.07 14.14 -18.85
CA ASP A 144 19.28 14.23 -19.68
C ASP A 144 19.30 13.12 -20.75
N ARG A 145 19.34 13.53 -22.02
CA ARG A 145 19.58 12.65 -23.18
C ARG A 145 20.74 13.16 -24.04
N SER A 146 21.58 14.02 -23.48
CA SER A 146 22.74 14.62 -24.17
C SER A 146 23.80 13.61 -24.57
N ASN A 147 23.80 12.39 -24.01
CA ASN A 147 24.70 11.32 -24.40
C ASN A 147 24.37 10.68 -25.75
N ASN A 148 23.19 10.90 -26.32
CA ASN A 148 22.78 10.36 -27.63
C ASN A 148 22.02 11.41 -28.47
N PRO A 149 22.64 12.55 -28.79
CA PRO A 149 21.93 13.71 -29.36
C PRO A 149 21.23 13.41 -30.70
N GLU A 150 21.83 12.57 -31.53
CA GLU A 150 21.30 12.18 -32.85
C GLU A 150 19.96 11.42 -32.78
N ASN A 151 19.74 10.66 -31.70
CA ASN A 151 18.52 9.88 -31.52
C ASN A 151 17.40 10.66 -30.82
N ASN A 152 17.62 11.95 -30.52
CA ASN A 152 16.69 12.79 -29.77
C ASN A 152 16.35 14.05 -30.59
N PRO A 153 15.35 13.97 -31.50
CA PRO A 153 15.02 15.06 -32.41
C PRO A 153 14.51 16.30 -31.65
N VAL A 154 14.91 17.48 -32.11
CA VAL A 154 14.49 18.76 -31.54
C VAL A 154 13.50 19.44 -32.49
N LYS A 155 12.39 19.94 -31.96
CA LYS A 155 11.39 20.71 -32.72
C LYS A 155 11.35 22.14 -32.18
N VAL A 156 11.66 23.12 -33.02
CA VAL A 156 11.60 24.54 -32.68
C VAL A 156 10.45 25.19 -33.45
N ARG A 157 9.60 25.93 -32.75
CA ARG A 157 8.46 26.64 -33.34
C ARG A 157 8.56 28.14 -33.11
N MET A 158 8.10 28.91 -34.09
CA MET A 158 7.85 30.35 -33.98
C MET A 158 6.36 30.59 -34.22
N GLY A 159 5.58 30.69 -33.14
CA GLY A 159 4.12 30.62 -33.20
C GLY A 159 3.66 29.23 -33.67
N ASP A 160 2.81 29.18 -34.69
CA ASP A 160 2.33 27.93 -35.28
C ASP A 160 3.29 27.32 -36.32
N LYS A 161 4.28 28.07 -36.79
CA LYS A 161 5.26 27.61 -37.78
C LYS A 161 6.34 26.73 -37.11
N LEU A 162 6.56 25.54 -37.66
CA LEU A 162 7.71 24.70 -37.36
C LEU A 162 8.90 25.15 -38.22
N LEU A 163 10.06 25.40 -37.61
CA LEU A 163 11.27 25.85 -38.31
C LEU A 163 12.02 24.68 -38.96
N SER A 164 12.73 24.95 -40.05
CA SER A 164 13.70 24.00 -40.65
C SER A 164 15.05 24.02 -39.92
N ASP A 165 15.89 23.00 -40.17
CA ASP A 165 17.22 22.91 -39.55
C ASP A 165 18.11 24.10 -39.91
N ASP A 166 18.07 24.59 -41.15
CA ASP A 166 18.83 25.77 -41.60
C ASP A 166 18.38 27.06 -40.88
N GLU A 167 17.07 27.24 -40.69
CA GLU A 167 16.50 28.38 -39.95
C GLU A 167 16.93 28.34 -38.48
N ILE A 168 16.93 27.14 -37.88
CA ILE A 168 17.39 26.92 -36.51
C ILE A 168 18.89 27.23 -36.40
N GLN A 169 19.72 26.71 -37.30
CA GLN A 169 21.17 26.88 -37.25
C GLN A 169 21.56 28.36 -37.37
N LYS A 170 20.98 29.08 -38.34
CA LYS A 170 21.19 30.52 -38.49
C LYS A 170 20.84 31.30 -37.22
N PHE A 171 19.69 30.99 -36.61
CA PHE A 171 19.28 31.64 -35.37
C PHE A 171 20.26 31.36 -34.21
N LEU A 172 20.77 30.13 -34.10
CA LEU A 172 21.72 29.77 -33.05
C LEU A 172 23.06 30.48 -33.21
N ASP A 173 23.57 30.59 -34.44
CA ASP A 173 24.83 31.27 -34.76
C ASP A 173 24.73 32.78 -34.53
N ASP A 174 23.66 33.42 -35.01
CA ASP A 174 23.42 34.86 -34.86
C ASP A 174 23.27 35.28 -33.39
N ASN A 175 22.80 34.37 -32.52
CA ASN A 175 22.52 34.65 -31.10
C ASN A 175 23.51 33.99 -30.13
N ASN A 176 24.54 33.28 -30.62
CA ASN A 176 25.50 32.52 -29.83
C ASN A 176 24.82 31.59 -28.80
N ARG A 177 23.89 30.75 -29.27
CA ARG A 177 23.08 29.83 -28.44
C ARG A 177 23.30 28.37 -28.84
N THR A 178 22.97 27.46 -27.91
CA THR A 178 22.93 26.02 -28.18
C THR A 178 21.62 25.41 -27.68
N LEU A 179 21.15 24.36 -28.35
CA LEU A 179 19.98 23.59 -27.93
C LEU A 179 20.43 22.37 -27.14
N THR A 180 20.39 22.45 -25.81
CA THR A 180 20.77 21.30 -24.98
C THR A 180 19.65 20.24 -24.97
N ARG A 181 20.03 18.96 -24.92
CA ARG A 181 19.10 17.83 -24.70
C ARG A 181 18.93 17.54 -23.21
N ARG A 182 19.07 18.59 -22.39
CA ARG A 182 18.90 18.58 -20.94
C ARG A 182 17.70 19.45 -20.62
N ASN A 183 16.80 18.93 -19.81
CA ASN A 183 15.71 19.71 -19.26
C ASN A 183 15.77 19.66 -17.75
N TRP A 184 15.93 20.83 -17.13
CA TRP A 184 15.80 20.96 -15.69
C TRP A 184 14.33 20.86 -15.31
N ILE A 185 14.01 19.86 -14.50
CA ILE A 185 12.67 19.66 -13.97
C ILE A 185 12.67 20.19 -12.55
N ALA A 186 12.17 21.41 -12.40
CA ALA A 186 11.86 21.98 -11.09
C ALA A 186 10.44 21.60 -10.68
N ASN A 187 10.22 21.42 -9.38
CA ASN A 187 8.87 21.35 -8.85
C ASN A 187 8.23 22.74 -8.89
N LYS A 188 7.20 22.92 -9.74
CA LYS A 188 6.50 24.19 -9.90
C LYS A 188 5.71 24.61 -8.65
N ASN A 189 5.43 23.66 -7.77
CA ASN A 189 4.58 23.86 -6.59
C ASN A 189 5.38 23.95 -5.28
N ASP A 190 6.69 23.66 -5.29
CA ASP A 190 7.55 23.74 -4.10
C ASP A 190 8.98 24.08 -4.52
N SER A 191 9.49 25.22 -4.07
CA SER A 191 10.84 25.69 -4.40
C SER A 191 11.96 24.77 -3.87
N ARG A 192 11.65 23.92 -2.89
CA ARG A 192 12.60 22.93 -2.34
C ARG A 192 12.86 21.79 -3.32
N GLY A 193 11.93 21.50 -4.24
CA GLY A 193 12.03 20.42 -5.21
C GLY A 193 11.00 19.31 -4.99
N PHE A 194 11.31 18.10 -5.45
CA PHE A 194 10.44 16.94 -5.27
C PHE A 194 10.76 16.23 -3.96
N GLY A 195 9.75 16.11 -3.09
CA GLY A 195 9.89 15.41 -1.82
C GLY A 195 10.21 13.92 -1.99
N ARG A 196 11.02 13.41 -1.07
CA ARG A 196 11.49 12.03 -0.97
C ARG A 196 11.41 11.59 0.49
N ALA A 197 10.71 10.50 0.74
CA ALA A 197 10.65 9.88 2.05
C ALA A 197 12.00 9.24 2.40
N GLY A 198 12.49 9.53 3.61
CA GLY A 198 13.70 8.97 4.17
C GLY A 198 13.52 8.58 5.64
N GLY A 199 14.16 7.50 6.08
CA GLY A 199 14.30 7.11 7.48
C GLY A 199 13.51 5.85 7.90
N LEU A 200 13.16 5.78 9.18
CA LEU A 200 12.56 4.62 9.82
C LEU A 200 11.03 4.75 9.91
N PHE A 201 10.33 3.79 9.34
CA PHE A 201 8.87 3.77 9.23
C PHE A 201 8.30 2.51 9.87
N VAL A 202 7.10 2.63 10.44
CA VAL A 202 6.33 1.49 10.94
C VAL A 202 4.99 1.42 10.24
N TYR A 203 4.48 0.20 10.10
CA TYR A 203 3.09 -0.07 9.82
C TYR A 203 2.57 -1.16 10.75
N ASP A 204 1.28 -1.11 11.01
CA ASP A 204 0.56 -1.99 11.91
C ASP A 204 -0.59 -2.66 11.13
N ILE A 205 -0.82 -3.95 11.37
CA ILE A 205 -1.95 -4.71 10.80
C ILE A 205 -2.64 -5.47 11.91
N ALA A 206 -3.96 -5.40 11.97
CA ALA A 206 -4.79 -6.34 12.71
C ALA A 206 -5.52 -7.25 11.72
N VAL A 207 -5.42 -8.56 11.94
CA VAL A 207 -6.08 -9.61 11.16
C VAL A 207 -7.19 -10.19 12.02
N ASP A 208 -8.44 -10.04 11.59
CA ASP A 208 -9.60 -10.67 12.25
C ASP A 208 -9.83 -12.07 11.66
N LEU A 209 -9.39 -13.10 12.38
CA LEU A 209 -9.45 -14.49 11.92
C LEU A 209 -10.90 -14.97 11.72
N ARG A 210 -11.85 -14.42 12.48
CA ARG A 210 -13.27 -14.81 12.36
C ARG A 210 -13.88 -14.44 11.01
N THR A 211 -13.35 -13.38 10.38
CA THR A 211 -13.85 -12.84 9.10
C THR A 211 -12.91 -13.09 7.93
N LEU A 212 -11.67 -13.51 8.18
CA LEU A 212 -10.60 -13.63 7.18
C LEU A 212 -11.01 -14.48 5.97
N PHE A 213 -11.66 -15.61 6.23
CA PHE A 213 -12.10 -16.56 5.20
C PHE A 213 -13.61 -16.82 5.21
N SER A 214 -14.40 -15.99 5.92
CA SER A 214 -15.84 -16.15 6.02
C SER A 214 -16.57 -14.95 5.41
N VAL A 215 -17.68 -15.18 4.71
CA VAL A 215 -18.54 -14.14 4.12
C VAL A 215 -19.96 -14.27 4.68
N SER A 216 -20.55 -13.16 5.12
CA SER A 216 -21.88 -13.18 5.73
C SER A 216 -22.96 -13.54 4.73
N THR A 217 -23.90 -14.39 5.14
CA THR A 217 -25.10 -14.72 4.35
C THR A 217 -26.31 -13.86 4.75
N ASN A 218 -26.13 -12.90 5.66
CA ASN A 218 -27.18 -11.97 6.08
C ASN A 218 -27.71 -11.17 4.87
N GLN A 219 -29.02 -11.00 4.77
CA GLN A 219 -29.69 -10.30 3.65
C GLN A 219 -30.28 -8.94 4.05
N HIS A 220 -30.23 -8.57 5.33
CA HIS A 220 -30.59 -7.23 5.81
C HIS A 220 -29.45 -6.23 5.55
N GLU A 221 -28.20 -6.68 5.72
CA GLU A 221 -26.99 -5.95 5.36
C GLU A 221 -26.10 -6.86 4.49
N PRO A 222 -26.43 -6.99 3.20
CA PRO A 222 -25.84 -8.05 2.37
C PRO A 222 -24.36 -7.80 2.03
N GLU A 223 -23.53 -8.81 2.29
CA GLU A 223 -22.20 -8.91 1.68
C GLU A 223 -22.29 -9.51 0.27
N LEU A 224 -23.27 -10.39 0.05
CA LEU A 224 -23.50 -11.19 -1.17
C LEU A 224 -24.97 -11.16 -1.58
N SER A 225 -25.23 -11.27 -2.89
CA SER A 225 -26.56 -11.58 -3.41
C SER A 225 -26.95 -13.04 -3.12
N LYS A 226 -28.25 -13.33 -3.14
CA LYS A 226 -28.79 -14.70 -2.93
C LYS A 226 -28.21 -15.69 -3.94
N ASP A 227 -28.15 -15.31 -5.21
CA ASP A 227 -27.61 -16.17 -6.27
C ASP A 227 -26.12 -16.48 -6.03
N LYS A 228 -25.35 -15.50 -5.52
CA LYS A 228 -23.94 -15.69 -5.20
C LYS A 228 -23.77 -16.66 -4.01
N ILE A 229 -24.65 -16.63 -3.01
CA ILE A 229 -24.63 -17.55 -1.89
C ILE A 229 -24.79 -19.00 -2.39
N GLU A 230 -25.79 -19.25 -3.23
CA GLU A 230 -26.03 -20.60 -3.77
C GLU A 230 -24.90 -21.05 -4.72
N GLU A 231 -24.31 -20.15 -5.51
CA GLU A 231 -23.13 -20.44 -6.32
C GLU A 231 -21.92 -20.87 -5.45
N LEU A 232 -21.67 -20.19 -4.33
CA LEU A 232 -20.56 -20.51 -3.43
C LEU A 232 -20.77 -21.87 -2.74
N LYS A 233 -22.00 -22.17 -2.30
CA LYS A 233 -22.35 -23.50 -1.77
C LYS A 233 -22.11 -24.60 -2.81
N ALA A 234 -22.53 -24.38 -4.06
CA ALA A 234 -22.26 -25.32 -5.15
C ALA A 234 -20.76 -25.49 -5.44
N LYS A 235 -19.94 -24.48 -5.14
CA LYS A 235 -18.47 -24.53 -5.20
C LYS A 235 -17.82 -25.11 -3.93
N GLY A 236 -18.61 -25.65 -3.01
CA GLY A 236 -18.14 -26.37 -1.83
C GLY A 236 -17.79 -25.48 -0.64
N TRP A 237 -18.17 -24.20 -0.64
CA TRP A 237 -18.03 -23.36 0.56
C TRP A 237 -18.84 -23.92 1.72
N VAL A 238 -18.26 -23.87 2.92
CA VAL A 238 -18.82 -24.53 4.11
C VAL A 238 -19.78 -23.57 4.82
N GLU A 239 -21.01 -24.01 5.07
CA GLU A 239 -21.94 -23.26 5.93
C GLU A 239 -21.46 -23.31 7.38
N SER A 240 -21.37 -22.15 8.01
CA SER A 240 -20.90 -22.00 9.39
C SER A 240 -21.60 -20.81 10.08
N GLU A 241 -21.32 -20.64 11.37
CA GLU A 241 -21.79 -19.54 12.18
C GLU A 241 -20.65 -19.00 13.03
N ASN A 242 -20.54 -17.68 13.08
CA ASN A 242 -19.60 -16.98 13.95
C ASN A 242 -20.35 -15.98 14.83
N VAL A 243 -19.62 -15.23 15.65
CA VAL A 243 -20.22 -14.23 16.56
C VAL A 243 -21.02 -13.13 15.87
N PHE A 244 -20.90 -12.97 14.55
CA PHE A 244 -21.66 -12.01 13.73
C PHE A 244 -22.88 -12.64 13.06
N GLY A 245 -23.03 -13.96 13.12
CA GLY A 245 -24.13 -14.72 12.54
C GLY A 245 -23.69 -15.73 11.46
N LYS A 246 -24.67 -16.16 10.66
CA LYS A 246 -24.49 -17.17 9.60
C LYS A 246 -23.57 -16.68 8.49
N CYS A 247 -22.65 -17.55 8.06
CA CYS A 247 -21.66 -17.24 7.04
C CYS A 247 -21.30 -18.46 6.19
N LEU A 248 -20.66 -18.19 5.06
CA LEU A 248 -19.98 -19.19 4.25
C LEU A 248 -18.47 -19.07 4.44
N VAL A 249 -17.78 -20.20 4.61
CA VAL A 249 -16.34 -20.27 4.87
C VAL A 249 -15.62 -20.89 3.68
N LEU A 250 -14.49 -20.29 3.30
CA LEU A 250 -13.64 -20.80 2.23
C LEU A 250 -13.19 -22.24 2.57
N PRO A 251 -13.27 -23.22 1.65
CA PRO A 251 -12.90 -24.60 1.92
C PRO A 251 -11.46 -24.73 2.40
N LYS A 252 -11.22 -25.66 3.35
CA LYS A 252 -9.90 -25.89 3.95
C LYS A 252 -8.76 -26.00 2.92
N LYS A 253 -8.98 -26.75 1.83
CA LYS A 253 -8.02 -26.94 0.75
C LYS A 253 -7.58 -25.64 0.08
N GLU A 254 -8.47 -24.66 -0.04
CA GLU A 254 -8.11 -23.34 -0.60
C GLU A 254 -7.46 -22.46 0.46
N ARG A 255 -7.90 -22.53 1.72
CA ARG A 255 -7.25 -21.83 2.84
C ARG A 255 -5.77 -22.22 2.98
N GLU A 256 -5.46 -23.51 2.86
CA GLU A 256 -4.09 -24.05 2.89
C GLU A 256 -3.17 -23.47 1.80
N LYS A 257 -3.71 -23.01 0.67
CA LYS A 257 -2.94 -22.32 -0.38
C LYS A 257 -2.81 -20.82 -0.13
N VAL A 258 -3.89 -20.21 0.35
CA VAL A 258 -3.97 -18.76 0.56
C VAL A 258 -3.12 -18.33 1.75
N ILE A 259 -3.13 -19.08 2.85
CA ILE A 259 -2.48 -18.70 4.12
C ILE A 259 -0.97 -18.43 3.94
N PRO A 260 -0.16 -19.31 3.30
CA PRO A 260 1.25 -19.02 3.04
C PRO A 260 1.46 -17.78 2.18
N ALA A 261 0.66 -17.61 1.11
CA ALA A 261 0.76 -16.44 0.25
C ALA A 261 0.40 -15.14 0.99
N LEU A 262 -0.60 -15.19 1.88
CA LEU A 262 -1.00 -14.06 2.71
C LEU A 262 0.06 -13.72 3.76
N ALA A 263 0.63 -14.72 4.44
CA ALA A 263 1.73 -14.52 5.39
C ALA A 263 2.92 -13.82 4.72
N SER A 264 3.35 -14.33 3.56
CA SER A 264 4.37 -13.68 2.74
C SER A 264 3.98 -12.27 2.33
N ALA A 265 2.74 -12.05 1.89
CA ALA A 265 2.27 -10.75 1.43
C ALA A 265 2.18 -9.70 2.54
N LEU A 266 1.90 -10.10 3.78
CA LEU A 266 1.84 -9.20 4.94
C LEU A 266 3.22 -8.62 5.31
N LEU A 267 4.32 -9.34 5.00
CA LEU A 267 5.69 -8.97 5.35
C LEU A 267 6.47 -8.37 4.16
N ASN A 268 6.34 -8.99 3.00
CA ASN A 268 7.22 -8.81 1.84
C ASN A 268 6.66 -7.86 0.77
N TRP A 269 5.61 -7.11 1.09
CA TRP A 269 5.08 -6.07 0.21
C TRP A 269 6.02 -4.86 0.14
N ARG A 270 5.97 -4.15 -0.99
CA ARG A 270 6.73 -2.91 -1.24
C ARG A 270 5.88 -1.90 -1.99
N ILE A 271 6.20 -0.62 -1.81
CA ILE A 271 5.58 0.45 -2.59
C ILE A 271 6.37 0.65 -3.87
N THR A 272 5.86 0.16 -4.98
CA THR A 272 6.35 0.54 -6.31
C THR A 272 5.58 1.77 -6.78
N SER A 273 6.23 2.92 -6.82
CA SER A 273 5.66 4.12 -7.44
C SER A 273 6.39 4.41 -8.75
N ASN A 274 5.63 4.63 -9.83
CA ASN A 274 6.21 5.10 -11.10
C ASN A 274 6.89 6.49 -10.97
N GLN A 275 6.61 7.21 -9.87
CA GLN A 275 7.28 8.47 -9.53
C GLN A 275 8.58 8.26 -8.74
N ALA A 276 8.75 7.10 -8.09
CA ALA A 276 10.01 6.75 -7.45
C ALA A 276 11.00 6.33 -8.54
N ARG A 277 11.82 7.29 -8.98
CA ARG A 277 12.88 7.06 -9.97
C ARG A 277 14.19 6.58 -9.33
N THR A 278 14.25 6.58 -8.00
CA THR A 278 15.36 6.05 -7.21
C THR A 278 14.91 4.72 -6.61
N PHE A 279 15.72 3.69 -6.79
CA PHE A 279 15.47 2.38 -6.21
C PHE A 279 15.68 2.42 -4.70
N SER A 280 14.76 1.83 -3.96
CA SER A 280 14.81 1.68 -2.50
C SER A 280 14.52 0.23 -2.17
N LEU A 281 15.41 -0.39 -1.39
CA LEU A 281 15.21 -1.77 -0.92
C LEU A 281 13.98 -1.88 -0.02
N MET A 282 13.66 -0.78 0.68
CA MET A 282 12.61 -0.74 1.70
C MET A 282 12.70 -1.91 2.68
N GLU A 283 13.89 -2.16 3.23
CA GLU A 283 14.14 -3.36 4.03
C GLU A 283 13.20 -3.41 5.23
N THR A 284 12.63 -4.58 5.48
CA THR A 284 11.99 -4.87 6.78
C THR A 284 13.09 -5.16 7.79
N LEU A 285 13.25 -4.26 8.77
CA LEU A 285 14.29 -4.34 9.80
C LEU A 285 13.87 -5.24 10.97
N ALA A 286 12.62 -5.14 11.39
CA ALA A 286 12.10 -5.95 12.49
C ALA A 286 10.60 -6.17 12.35
N VAL A 287 10.13 -7.29 12.85
CA VAL A 287 8.71 -7.68 12.86
C VAL A 287 8.33 -8.11 14.28
N ALA A 288 7.21 -7.61 14.79
CA ALA A 288 6.61 -8.04 16.03
C ALA A 288 5.22 -8.63 15.75
N ILE A 289 4.93 -9.80 16.29
CA ILE A 289 3.65 -10.51 16.16
C ILE A 289 3.10 -10.81 17.55
N SER A 290 1.82 -10.53 17.77
CA SER A 290 1.16 -10.78 19.06
C SER A 290 -0.35 -10.88 18.90
N ASP A 291 -1.03 -11.48 19.86
CA ASP A 291 -2.49 -11.41 20.04
C ASP A 291 -2.93 -10.13 20.80
N ASN A 292 -1.99 -9.27 21.19
CA ASN A 292 -2.24 -8.05 21.93
C ASN A 292 -1.54 -6.84 21.29
N ALA A 293 -2.34 -5.92 20.75
CA ALA A 293 -1.86 -4.72 20.07
C ALA A 293 -0.90 -3.85 20.92
N ASN A 294 -1.08 -3.80 22.26
CA ASN A 294 -0.21 -3.01 23.13
C ASN A 294 1.19 -3.59 23.24
N LYS A 295 1.33 -4.92 23.11
CA LYS A 295 2.62 -5.61 23.15
C LYS A 295 3.48 -5.26 21.94
N LEU A 296 2.86 -5.07 20.77
CA LEU A 296 3.55 -4.58 19.57
C LEU A 296 4.12 -3.17 19.76
N ALA A 297 3.33 -2.28 20.37
CA ALA A 297 3.75 -0.92 20.63
C ALA A 297 4.91 -0.86 21.64
N GLY A 298 4.96 -1.81 22.57
CA GLY A 298 6.12 -2.04 23.42
C GLY A 298 7.31 -2.57 22.63
N ALA A 299 7.13 -3.60 21.81
CA ALA A 299 8.22 -4.32 21.16
C ALA A 299 9.00 -3.49 20.14
N ILE A 300 8.32 -2.65 19.34
CA ILE A 300 8.98 -1.78 18.36
C ILE A 300 8.54 -0.35 18.66
N ARG A 301 9.47 0.44 19.22
CA ARG A 301 9.21 1.80 19.71
C ARG A 301 10.39 2.73 19.47
N ALA A 302 10.20 4.02 19.74
CA ALA A 302 11.28 4.97 19.90
C ALA A 302 11.27 5.51 21.33
N LYS A 303 12.46 5.82 21.85
CA LYS A 303 12.65 6.48 23.14
C LYS A 303 13.32 7.82 22.93
N LEU A 304 12.76 8.87 23.55
CA LEU A 304 13.43 10.15 23.64
C LEU A 304 14.64 10.04 24.57
N ILE A 305 15.75 10.61 24.13
CA ILE A 305 16.97 10.74 24.91
C ILE A 305 17.30 12.22 25.06
N GLU A 306 17.60 12.62 26.29
CA GLU A 306 18.12 13.95 26.59
C GLU A 306 19.60 13.94 26.25
N ASP A 307 19.94 14.52 25.10
CA ASP A 307 21.30 14.60 24.60
C ASP A 307 21.53 15.99 23.98
N GLY A 308 21.61 16.99 24.87
CA GLY A 308 21.84 18.41 24.55
C GLY A 308 20.56 19.26 24.52
N GLU A 309 20.63 20.41 23.83
CA GLU A 309 19.54 21.41 23.77
C GLU A 309 18.31 20.95 22.95
N LYS A 310 18.47 19.95 22.07
CA LYS A 310 17.38 19.42 21.23
C LYS A 310 17.16 17.95 21.56
N PRO A 311 15.89 17.51 21.76
CA PRO A 311 15.61 16.10 22.01
C PRO A 311 16.06 15.27 20.81
N LYS A 312 16.66 14.11 21.10
CA LYS A 312 16.92 13.07 20.11
C LYS A 312 16.00 11.88 20.38
N ALA A 313 15.79 11.04 19.37
CA ALA A 313 15.08 9.79 19.53
C ALA A 313 15.99 8.63 19.14
N LYS A 314 15.88 7.52 19.89
CA LYS A 314 16.55 6.26 19.57
C LYS A 314 15.50 5.19 19.29
N PRO A 315 15.57 4.46 18.16
CA PRO A 315 14.73 3.28 17.95
C PRO A 315 15.07 2.20 18.98
N ILE A 316 14.07 1.44 19.41
CA ILE A 316 14.21 0.32 20.34
C ILE A 316 13.42 -0.85 19.79
N ILE A 317 14.10 -1.99 19.71
CA ILE A 317 13.50 -3.31 19.57
C ILE A 317 13.60 -3.99 20.95
N ASP A 318 12.49 -4.41 21.51
CA ASP A 318 12.38 -4.97 22.85
C ASP A 318 11.63 -6.31 22.83
N GLU A 319 12.40 -7.38 22.96
CA GLU A 319 11.89 -8.76 22.90
C GLU A 319 11.17 -9.17 24.19
N THR A 320 11.46 -8.46 25.28
CA THR A 320 10.85 -8.71 26.58
C THR A 320 9.48 -8.07 26.71
N ALA A 321 9.07 -7.28 25.70
CA ALA A 321 7.78 -6.61 25.67
C ALA A 321 6.58 -7.57 25.57
N GLY A 322 6.80 -8.86 25.27
CA GLY A 322 5.78 -9.91 25.23
C GLY A 322 5.10 -10.08 23.87
N ALA A 323 5.74 -9.63 22.79
CA ALA A 323 5.42 -10.01 21.42
C ALA A 323 6.53 -10.92 20.89
N ASP A 324 6.22 -11.80 19.93
CA ASP A 324 7.25 -12.54 19.19
C ASP A 324 7.96 -11.57 18.25
N VAL A 325 9.25 -11.34 18.46
CA VAL A 325 10.05 -10.37 17.71
C VAL A 325 11.03 -11.11 16.81
N PHE A 326 11.11 -10.66 15.56
CA PHE A 326 11.99 -11.21 14.53
C PHE A 326 12.81 -10.06 13.94
N VAL A 327 14.13 -10.10 14.14
CA VAL A 327 15.06 -9.01 13.79
C VAL A 327 15.93 -9.43 12.62
N THR A 328 15.91 -8.66 11.52
CA THR A 328 16.72 -8.95 10.33
C THR A 328 18.12 -8.37 10.45
N LEU A 329 19.08 -8.93 9.71
CA LEU A 329 20.47 -8.44 9.73
C LEU A 329 20.62 -6.93 9.47
N PRO A 330 19.92 -6.31 8.49
CA PRO A 330 20.04 -4.86 8.27
C PRO A 330 19.58 -3.98 9.45
N CYS A 331 18.86 -4.53 10.44
CA CYS A 331 18.41 -3.77 11.62
C CYS A 331 19.59 -3.17 12.39
N SER A 332 20.72 -3.89 12.45
CA SER A 332 21.91 -3.48 13.20
C SER A 332 22.54 -2.17 12.69
N ASN A 333 22.21 -1.75 11.46
CA ASN A 333 22.66 -0.47 10.91
C ASN A 333 21.94 0.73 11.54
N TYR A 334 20.79 0.51 12.16
CA TYR A 334 19.90 1.57 12.66
C TYR A 334 19.55 1.44 14.13
N VAL A 335 19.57 0.22 14.66
CA VAL A 335 19.22 -0.10 16.05
C VAL A 335 20.31 -0.97 16.66
N VAL A 336 20.63 -0.73 17.93
CA VAL A 336 21.51 -1.64 18.67
C VAL A 336 20.68 -2.87 19.04
N THR A 337 20.94 -3.98 18.36
CA THR A 337 20.31 -5.29 18.54
C THR A 337 21.39 -6.36 18.78
N VAL A 338 21.01 -7.57 19.24
CA VAL A 338 21.97 -8.62 19.64
C VAL A 338 21.63 -10.02 19.13
N ASN A 339 20.57 -10.16 18.35
CA ASN A 339 19.96 -11.43 17.99
C ASN A 339 19.35 -11.41 16.58
N GLU A 340 19.92 -10.57 15.72
CA GLU A 340 19.59 -10.50 14.31
C GLU A 340 19.82 -11.87 13.65
N SER A 341 18.94 -12.24 12.72
CA SER A 341 19.08 -13.49 11.98
C SER A 341 18.79 -13.31 10.50
N ALA A 342 19.47 -14.11 9.68
CA ALA A 342 19.25 -14.18 8.24
C ALA A 342 17.86 -14.74 7.89
N ASP A 343 17.33 -15.63 8.72
CA ASP A 343 16.03 -16.29 8.55
C ASP A 343 14.88 -15.62 9.32
N ALA A 344 15.09 -14.39 9.81
CA ALA A 344 14.11 -13.71 10.67
C ALA A 344 12.76 -13.48 9.97
N LEU A 345 12.77 -13.09 8.69
CA LEU A 345 11.51 -12.93 7.93
C LEU A 345 10.84 -14.27 7.65
N ASP A 346 11.61 -15.33 7.38
CA ASP A 346 11.06 -16.67 7.15
C ASP A 346 10.39 -17.21 8.43
N LYS A 347 11.02 -16.99 9.60
CA LYS A 347 10.43 -17.33 10.91
C LYS A 347 9.18 -16.51 11.23
N ALA A 348 9.17 -15.22 10.90
CA ALA A 348 8.00 -14.38 11.06
C ALA A 348 6.84 -14.84 10.14
N GLU A 349 7.16 -15.21 8.90
CA GLU A 349 6.20 -15.77 7.94
C GLU A 349 5.61 -17.08 8.46
N GLN A 350 6.46 -18.01 8.91
CA GLN A 350 6.03 -19.28 9.49
C GLN A 350 5.13 -19.07 10.71
N LYS A 351 5.46 -18.11 11.60
CA LYS A 351 4.63 -17.77 12.75
C LYS A 351 3.24 -17.30 12.33
N LEU A 352 3.13 -16.45 11.30
CA LEU A 352 1.83 -16.02 10.76
C LEU A 352 1.04 -17.20 10.18
N ILE A 353 1.71 -18.10 9.46
CA ILE A 353 1.11 -19.33 8.93
C ILE A 353 0.55 -20.18 10.06
N ASP A 354 1.35 -20.46 11.09
CA ASP A 354 0.96 -21.30 12.22
C ASP A 354 -0.25 -20.73 12.95
N LEU A 355 -0.26 -19.42 13.21
CA LEU A 355 -1.36 -18.74 13.87
C LEU A 355 -2.65 -18.76 13.04
N MET A 356 -2.56 -18.54 11.71
CA MET A 356 -3.72 -18.60 10.83
C MET A 356 -4.23 -20.04 10.69
N MET A 357 -3.35 -21.02 10.53
CA MET A 357 -3.71 -22.43 10.38
C MET A 357 -4.32 -23.04 11.65
N ALA A 358 -3.92 -22.56 12.82
CA ALA A 358 -4.42 -23.03 14.11
C ALA A 358 -5.87 -22.61 14.39
N PHE A 359 -6.40 -21.61 13.67
CA PHE A 359 -7.77 -21.13 13.89
C PHE A 359 -8.80 -22.06 13.24
N ASP A 360 -9.80 -22.50 14.01
CA ASP A 360 -10.93 -23.26 13.45
C ASP A 360 -11.96 -22.30 12.83
N TYR A 361 -11.83 -22.10 11.52
CA TYR A 361 -12.74 -21.22 10.78
C TYR A 361 -14.14 -21.82 10.57
N GLU A 362 -14.32 -23.13 10.71
CA GLU A 362 -15.60 -23.81 10.47
C GLU A 362 -16.43 -23.94 11.75
N ASN A 363 -15.79 -23.92 12.93
CA ASN A 363 -16.45 -23.96 14.24
C ASN A 363 -15.98 -22.81 15.14
N GLN A 364 -16.55 -21.61 14.96
CA GLN A 364 -16.06 -20.38 15.60
C GLN A 364 -16.74 -19.98 16.92
N LEU A 365 -17.83 -20.66 17.31
CA LEU A 365 -18.64 -20.34 18.50
C LEU A 365 -18.17 -21.05 19.76
#